data_AF-A0A956DB59-F1
#
_entry.id   AF-A0A956DB59-F1
#
_cell.length_a   1.000
_cell.length_b   1.000
_cell.length_c   1.000
_cell.angle_alpha   90.00
_cell.angle_beta   90.00
_cell.angle_gamma   90.00
#
_symmetry.space_group_name_H-M   'P 1'
#
loop_
_entity.id
_entity.type
_entity.pdbx_description
1 polymer ?
#
loop_
_entity_poly.entity_id
_entity_poly.type
_entity_poly.pdbx_seq_one_letter_code
_entity_poly.pdbx_strand_id
1 'polypeptide(L)'
;EQMLGRATRLCPELKKEVFKVYDAVDLYAALQDVTEMKPVATTRSVTFAQLAEELRTLTDADAREHVLGELLAKLQRKKQRLKGHAAEQFEHLTGDTVEAFAAALRGEPASDVERRFTPDLVSFLDRALGEGGRVLISDHEDRVLEVSRGYGEGRTRPEDYLEAFEEFVRTHMNDIPALAVVAQRPRELTRKQLKDLKLALDQAGFDESSLRTAWRQKSNVDIAASILGYIRQAALGDALLPYGERVDRALTSILASRAWDVHQTKWLRRIAEQMKASTVVDQAALSDRPFLDAGGFPRLNKIFEGSLESVLQDLKERVWKEGA
;
A
#
# COMPACT_ATOMS: atom_id res chain seq x y z
N GLU A 1 26.48 -23.67 52.41
CA GLU A 1 26.98 -22.56 51.57
C GLU A 1 27.96 -22.96 50.46
N GLN A 2 28.97 -23.82 50.71
CA GLN A 2 30.04 -24.11 49.73
C GLN A 2 29.56 -24.68 48.38
N MET A 3 28.50 -25.49 48.38
CA MET A 3 27.86 -26.04 47.17
C MET A 3 27.06 -24.97 46.39
N LEU A 4 26.47 -23.99 47.10
CA LEU A 4 25.68 -22.92 46.50
C LEU A 4 26.56 -21.83 45.86
N GLY A 5 27.68 -21.46 46.49
CA GLY A 5 28.60 -20.45 45.93
C GLY A 5 29.25 -20.86 44.60
N ARG A 6 29.45 -22.17 44.38
CA ARG A 6 29.91 -22.69 43.08
C ARG A 6 28.80 -22.62 42.02
N ALA A 7 27.56 -22.88 42.42
CA ALA A 7 26.41 -22.92 41.53
C ALA A 7 25.91 -21.51 41.13
N THR A 8 26.19 -20.46 41.90
CA THR A 8 25.85 -19.06 41.55
C THR A 8 26.95 -18.32 40.82
N ARG A 9 28.15 -18.91 40.64
CA ARG A 9 29.26 -18.28 39.93
C ARG A 9 28.94 -18.06 38.44
N LEU A 10 29.32 -16.88 37.94
CA LEU A 10 29.26 -16.52 36.53
C LEU A 10 30.16 -17.47 35.71
N CYS A 11 29.62 -17.99 34.61
CA CYS A 11 30.35 -18.85 33.66
C CYS A 11 30.16 -18.32 32.24
N PRO A 12 31.10 -17.49 31.73
CA PRO A 12 31.00 -16.87 30.41
C PRO A 12 30.98 -17.88 29.26
N GLU A 13 31.73 -18.98 29.38
CA GLU A 13 31.84 -20.03 28.36
C GLU A 13 30.49 -20.68 28.04
N LEU A 14 29.64 -20.85 29.06
CA LEU A 14 28.29 -21.41 28.92
C LEU A 14 27.22 -20.34 28.73
N LYS A 15 27.60 -19.05 28.61
CA LYS A 15 26.68 -17.90 28.59
C LYS A 15 25.63 -17.98 29.70
N LYS A 16 26.06 -18.36 30.91
CA LYS A 16 25.16 -18.59 32.05
C LYS A 16 24.66 -17.26 32.61
N GLU A 17 23.39 -16.96 32.35
CA GLU A 17 22.73 -15.72 32.77
C GLU A 17 21.95 -15.85 34.09
N VAL A 18 21.43 -17.05 34.40
CA VAL A 18 20.60 -17.30 35.59
C VAL A 18 20.92 -18.63 36.25
N PHE A 19 20.72 -18.71 37.57
CA PHE A 19 20.65 -19.95 38.33
C PHE A 19 19.20 -20.14 38.80
N LYS A 20 18.60 -21.27 38.47
CA LYS A 20 17.22 -21.58 38.84
C LYS A 20 17.23 -22.63 39.94
N VAL A 21 16.55 -22.32 41.04
CA VAL A 21 16.23 -23.30 42.07
C VAL A 21 14.78 -23.70 41.89
N TYR A 22 14.54 -25.00 41.79
CA TYR A 22 13.18 -25.56 41.81
C TYR A 22 13.01 -26.21 43.17
N ASP A 23 12.23 -25.56 44.02
CA ASP A 23 11.91 -26.07 45.34
C ASP A 23 10.54 -26.74 45.31
N ALA A 24 10.55 -28.07 45.32
CA ALA A 24 9.32 -28.87 45.23
C ALA A 24 8.64 -29.06 46.60
N VAL A 25 9.31 -28.74 47.70
CA VAL A 25 8.86 -29.06 49.07
C VAL A 25 8.92 -27.85 50.01
N ASP A 26 9.12 -26.65 49.46
CA ASP A 26 9.19 -25.38 50.19
C ASP A 26 10.26 -25.35 51.28
N LEU A 27 11.38 -26.04 51.03
CA LEU A 27 12.54 -26.07 51.93
C LEU A 27 13.19 -24.69 52.11
N TYR A 28 13.11 -23.81 51.10
CA TYR A 28 13.67 -22.47 51.14
C TYR A 28 12.97 -21.56 52.15
N ALA A 29 11.64 -21.67 52.31
CA ALA A 29 10.92 -20.92 53.33
C ALA A 29 11.39 -21.29 54.75
N ALA A 30 11.67 -22.58 54.98
CA ALA A 30 12.18 -23.07 56.26
C ALA A 30 13.65 -22.69 56.54
N LEU A 31 14.44 -22.40 55.49
CA LEU A 31 15.85 -22.03 55.59
C LEU A 31 16.08 -20.50 55.52
N GLN A 32 15.01 -19.71 55.43
CA GLN A 32 15.06 -18.27 55.21
C GLN A 32 15.83 -17.51 56.30
N ASP A 33 15.78 -17.99 57.55
CA ASP A 33 16.46 -17.38 58.70
C ASP A 33 17.98 -17.66 58.74
N VAL A 34 18.45 -18.63 57.95
CA VAL A 34 19.85 -19.09 57.92
C VAL A 34 20.49 -18.95 56.55
N THR A 35 19.81 -18.29 55.60
CA THR A 35 20.29 -18.08 54.24
C THR A 35 20.31 -16.60 53.87
N GLU A 36 21.45 -16.13 53.35
CA GLU A 36 21.57 -14.76 52.81
C GLU A 36 20.99 -14.63 51.39
N MET A 37 20.54 -15.73 50.76
CA MET A 37 19.98 -15.71 49.41
C MET A 37 18.47 -15.52 49.41
N LYS A 38 18.02 -14.28 49.18
CA LYS A 38 16.62 -13.99 48.83
C LYS A 38 16.37 -14.26 47.34
N PRO A 39 15.27 -14.94 46.96
CA PRO A 39 14.90 -15.09 45.55
C PRO A 39 14.59 -13.71 44.96
N VAL A 40 15.26 -13.38 43.86
CA VAL A 40 15.12 -12.06 43.20
C VAL A 40 13.93 -12.02 42.24
N ALA A 41 13.35 -13.16 41.88
CA ALA A 41 12.11 -13.24 41.11
C ALA A 41 11.44 -14.62 41.29
N THR A 42 10.16 -14.66 41.65
CA THR A 42 9.42 -15.89 41.93
C THR A 42 8.40 -16.29 40.84
N THR A 43 8.19 -15.48 39.80
CA THR A 43 7.07 -15.73 38.86
C THR A 43 7.42 -15.74 37.36
N ARG A 44 6.66 -16.54 36.59
CA ARG A 44 6.67 -16.73 35.13
C ARG A 44 6.57 -15.41 34.35
N SER A 45 7.33 -15.31 33.25
CA SER A 45 7.18 -14.40 32.08
C SER A 45 6.57 -12.99 32.25
N VAL A 46 6.71 -12.35 33.41
CA VAL A 46 6.21 -10.97 33.63
C VAL A 46 6.93 -10.00 32.70
N THR A 47 6.21 -9.10 32.03
CA THR A 47 6.78 -8.14 31.06
C THR A 47 7.30 -6.87 31.75
N PHE A 48 8.14 -6.08 31.07
CA PHE A 48 8.52 -4.74 31.56
C PHE A 48 7.28 -3.86 31.71
N ALA A 49 6.28 -4.01 30.83
CA ALA A 49 5.03 -3.27 30.93
C ALA A 49 4.24 -3.57 32.20
N GLN A 50 4.16 -4.84 32.57
CA GLN A 50 3.47 -5.26 33.79
C GLN A 50 4.17 -4.70 35.05
N LEU A 51 5.50 -4.86 35.14
CA LEU A 51 6.27 -4.35 36.28
C LEU A 51 6.22 -2.82 36.40
N ALA A 52 6.25 -2.09 35.28
CA ALA A 52 6.13 -0.63 35.28
C ALA A 52 4.73 -0.17 35.71
N GLU A 53 3.68 -0.91 35.38
CA GLU A 53 2.31 -0.59 35.79
C GLU A 53 2.03 -0.97 37.25
N GLU A 54 2.60 -2.08 37.73
CA GLU A 54 2.55 -2.46 39.14
C GLU A 54 3.24 -1.39 40.02
N LEU A 55 4.36 -0.83 39.59
CA LEU A 55 5.02 0.28 40.31
C LEU A 55 4.15 1.54 40.42
N ARG A 56 3.28 1.80 39.44
CA ARG A 56 2.34 2.93 39.42
C ARG A 56 1.13 2.72 40.34
N THR A 57 0.67 1.48 40.41
CA THR A 57 -0.63 1.15 41.03
C THR A 57 -0.49 0.69 42.48
N LEU A 58 0.66 0.13 42.86
CA LEU A 58 0.91 -0.32 44.23
C LEU A 58 1.15 0.87 45.17
N THR A 59 0.47 0.84 46.31
CA THR A 59 0.61 1.84 47.39
C THR A 59 1.46 1.35 48.55
N ASP A 60 1.64 0.04 48.70
CA ASP A 60 2.43 -0.60 49.75
C ASP A 60 3.93 -0.46 49.50
N ALA A 61 4.69 -0.04 50.50
CA ALA A 61 6.12 0.28 50.34
C ALA A 61 6.98 -0.97 50.09
N ASP A 62 6.71 -2.06 50.82
CA ASP A 62 7.48 -3.30 50.72
C ASP A 62 7.22 -4.01 49.37
N ALA A 63 5.96 -4.02 48.92
CA ALA A 63 5.59 -4.55 47.61
C ALA A 63 6.23 -3.75 46.46
N ARG A 64 6.28 -2.41 46.56
CA ARG A 64 6.94 -1.57 45.56
C ARG A 64 8.44 -1.81 45.48
N GLU A 65 9.11 -1.98 46.62
CA GLU A 65 10.54 -2.31 46.65
C GLU A 65 10.82 -3.67 45.99
N HIS A 66 9.93 -4.64 46.21
CA HIS A 66 10.02 -5.94 45.54
C HIS A 66 9.89 -5.84 44.02
N VAL A 67 8.84 -5.17 43.51
CA VAL A 67 8.62 -4.99 42.06
C VAL A 67 9.76 -4.19 41.42
N LEU A 68 10.29 -3.18 42.12
CA LEU A 68 11.47 -2.44 41.69
C LEU A 68 12.69 -3.38 41.54
N GLY A 69 12.92 -4.25 42.51
CA GLY A 69 13.97 -5.27 42.45
C GLY A 69 13.82 -6.19 41.24
N GLU A 70 12.60 -6.66 40.94
CA GLU A 70 12.32 -7.49 39.78
C GLU A 70 12.58 -6.76 38.45
N LEU A 71 12.15 -5.50 38.35
CA LEU A 71 12.34 -4.64 37.18
C LEU A 71 13.84 -4.42 36.89
N LEU A 72 14.61 -4.06 37.92
CA LEU A 72 16.06 -3.85 37.79
C LEU A 72 16.78 -5.15 37.44
N ALA A 73 16.43 -6.27 38.07
CA ALA A 73 16.99 -7.57 37.73
C ALA A 73 16.67 -8.00 36.29
N LYS A 74 15.47 -7.65 35.79
CA LYS A 74 15.08 -7.90 34.39
C LYS A 74 15.88 -7.02 33.42
N LEU A 75 16.06 -5.73 33.73
CA LEU A 75 16.89 -4.83 32.94
C LEU A 75 18.35 -5.29 32.90
N GLN A 76 18.93 -5.71 34.02
CA GLN A 76 20.30 -6.23 34.07
C GLN A 76 20.50 -7.47 33.19
N ARG A 77 19.50 -8.37 33.13
CA ARG A 77 19.51 -9.51 32.20
C ARG A 77 19.41 -9.05 30.75
N LYS A 78 18.54 -8.08 30.47
CA LYS A 78 18.31 -7.56 29.11
C LYS A 78 19.51 -6.78 28.58
N LYS A 79 20.27 -6.11 29.45
CA LYS A 79 21.46 -5.34 29.10
C LYS A 79 22.47 -6.14 28.27
N GLN A 80 22.72 -7.41 28.63
CA GLN A 80 23.66 -8.26 27.89
C GLN A 80 23.24 -8.56 26.45
N ARG A 81 21.98 -8.28 26.12
CA ARG A 81 21.29 -8.63 24.88
C ARG A 81 20.98 -7.43 24.00
N LEU A 82 21.03 -6.21 24.55
CA LEU A 82 20.86 -4.96 23.81
C LEU A 82 22.22 -4.55 23.21
N LYS A 83 22.49 -5.00 21.99
CA LYS A 83 23.72 -4.71 21.23
C LYS A 83 23.38 -4.23 19.82
N GLY A 84 24.36 -3.61 19.16
CA GLY A 84 24.20 -3.09 17.80
C GLY A 84 23.04 -2.10 17.70
N HIS A 85 22.19 -2.28 16.69
CA HIS A 85 21.03 -1.42 16.44
C HIS A 85 20.06 -1.31 17.64
N ALA A 86 19.95 -2.37 18.46
CA ALA A 86 19.10 -2.31 19.66
C ALA A 86 19.71 -1.42 20.76
N ALA A 87 21.04 -1.31 20.85
CA ALA A 87 21.68 -0.38 21.77
C ALA A 87 21.51 1.08 21.30
N GLU A 88 21.67 1.33 20.00
CA GLU A 88 21.45 2.66 19.39
C GLU A 88 20.00 3.15 19.59
N GLN A 89 19.02 2.26 19.38
CA GLN A 89 17.61 2.59 19.63
C GLN A 89 17.32 2.82 21.12
N PHE A 90 17.96 2.08 22.02
CA PHE A 90 17.82 2.31 23.45
C PHE A 90 18.36 3.69 23.82
N GLU A 91 19.57 4.03 23.36
CA GLU A 91 20.20 5.35 23.58
C GLU A 91 19.35 6.49 23.03
N HIS A 92 18.72 6.32 21.87
CA HIS A 92 17.80 7.32 21.33
C HIS A 92 16.56 7.52 22.22
N LEU A 93 16.05 6.46 22.86
CA LEU A 93 14.85 6.52 23.70
C LEU A 93 15.12 7.07 25.11
N THR A 94 16.30 6.79 25.66
CA THR A 94 16.65 7.16 27.05
C THR A 94 17.59 8.35 27.15
N GLY A 95 18.33 8.68 26.09
CA GLY A 95 19.44 9.64 26.10
C GLY A 95 20.73 9.12 26.72
N ASP A 96 20.73 7.88 27.26
CA ASP A 96 21.84 7.27 27.99
C ASP A 96 22.16 5.89 27.40
N THR A 97 23.44 5.50 27.49
CA THR A 97 23.85 4.12 27.18
C THR A 97 23.18 3.13 28.15
N VAL A 98 22.98 1.88 27.71
CA VAL A 98 22.34 0.84 28.53
C VAL A 98 23.10 0.65 29.87
N GLU A 99 24.42 0.72 29.84
CA GLU A 99 25.31 0.68 30.99
C GLU A 99 25.07 1.85 31.95
N ALA A 100 25.05 3.08 31.44
CA ALA A 100 24.90 4.29 32.22
C ALA A 100 23.51 4.37 32.85
N PHE A 101 22.48 4.08 32.06
CA PHE A 101 21.09 4.04 32.51
C PHE A 101 20.92 3.01 33.65
N ALA A 102 21.40 1.77 33.46
CA ALA A 102 21.27 0.74 34.49
C ALA A 102 22.13 0.99 35.74
N ALA A 103 23.17 1.82 35.66
CA ALA A 103 23.96 2.25 36.80
C ALA A 103 23.27 3.37 37.59
N ALA A 104 22.68 4.35 36.90
CA ALA A 104 21.94 5.46 37.52
C ALA A 104 20.77 4.97 38.38
N LEU A 105 20.06 3.94 37.91
CA LEU A 105 18.90 3.38 38.60
C LEU A 105 19.20 2.72 39.96
N ARG A 106 20.46 2.40 40.29
CA ARG A 106 20.81 1.70 41.55
C ARG A 106 20.76 2.58 42.80
N GLY A 107 20.67 3.91 42.65
CA GLY A 107 20.64 4.87 43.76
C GLY A 107 19.42 5.78 43.77
N GLU A 108 18.49 5.61 42.83
CA GLU A 108 17.28 6.43 42.71
C GLU A 108 16.12 5.84 43.52
N PRO A 109 15.26 6.68 44.12
CA PRO A 109 14.05 6.21 44.78
C PRO A 109 13.07 5.62 43.75
N ALA A 110 12.20 4.70 44.20
CA ALA A 110 11.27 3.96 43.33
C ALA A 110 10.41 4.87 42.42
N SER A 111 10.02 6.04 42.90
CA SER A 111 9.25 7.04 42.15
C SER A 111 9.99 7.63 40.96
N ASP A 112 11.31 7.74 41.04
CA ASP A 112 12.14 8.35 40.01
C ASP A 112 12.51 7.29 38.97
N VAL A 113 12.78 6.07 39.44
CA VAL A 113 12.95 4.90 38.57
C VAL A 113 11.70 4.69 37.71
N GLU A 114 10.50 4.75 38.30
CA GLU A 114 9.23 4.61 37.58
C GLU A 114 9.10 5.61 36.42
N ARG A 115 9.48 6.88 36.63
CA ARG A 115 9.40 7.94 35.60
C ARG A 115 10.34 7.70 34.43
N ARG A 116 11.49 7.05 34.67
CA ARG A 116 12.45 6.71 33.62
C ARG A 116 11.95 5.60 32.68
N PHE A 117 10.99 4.77 33.12
CA PHE A 117 10.36 3.73 32.29
C PHE A 117 9.13 4.25 31.54
N THR A 118 9.38 5.07 30.51
CA THR A 118 8.33 5.60 29.62
C THR A 118 7.63 4.47 28.85
N PRO A 119 6.37 4.68 28.38
CA PRO A 119 5.65 3.68 27.60
C PRO A 119 6.44 3.19 26.37
N ASP A 120 7.14 4.09 25.68
CA ASP A 120 7.96 3.76 24.51
C ASP A 120 9.16 2.90 24.88
N LEU A 121 9.87 3.24 25.97
CA LEU A 121 10.99 2.46 26.46
C LEU A 121 10.55 1.06 26.90
N VAL A 122 9.45 0.97 27.63
CA VAL A 122 8.86 -0.28 28.10
C VAL A 122 8.47 -1.17 26.91
N SER A 123 7.77 -0.60 25.93
CA SER A 123 7.34 -1.31 24.72
C SER A 123 8.53 -1.77 23.89
N PHE A 124 9.60 -0.96 23.81
CA PHE A 124 10.86 -1.34 23.22
C PHE A 124 11.51 -2.51 23.98
N LEU A 125 11.65 -2.43 25.29
CA LEU A 125 12.30 -3.45 26.11
C LEU A 125 11.59 -4.80 26.08
N ASP A 126 10.27 -4.81 25.96
CA ASP A 126 9.49 -6.03 25.78
C ASP A 126 9.67 -6.63 24.37
N ARG A 127 9.70 -5.80 23.33
CA ARG A 127 9.86 -6.24 21.92
C ARG A 127 11.30 -6.56 21.51
N ALA A 128 12.29 -5.91 22.11
CA ALA A 128 13.68 -6.03 21.75
C ALA A 128 14.17 -7.45 22.02
N LEU A 129 14.08 -8.32 21.02
CA LEU A 129 14.70 -9.63 21.07
C LEU A 129 16.19 -9.39 20.94
N GLY A 130 16.95 -9.64 22.01
CA GLY A 130 18.41 -9.61 21.88
C GLY A 130 18.88 -10.51 20.76
N GLU A 131 20.01 -10.18 20.15
CA GLU A 131 20.68 -11.02 19.14
C GLU A 131 20.63 -12.49 19.58
N GLY A 132 19.83 -13.29 18.88
CA GLY A 132 19.34 -14.58 19.38
C GLY A 132 17.82 -14.78 19.24
N GLY A 133 17.10 -13.86 18.58
CA GLY A 133 15.89 -14.26 17.85
C GLY A 133 16.25 -15.45 16.98
N ARG A 134 15.70 -16.63 17.29
CA ARG A 134 15.92 -17.82 16.47
C ARG A 134 15.42 -17.47 15.07
N VAL A 135 16.33 -17.40 14.10
CA VAL A 135 15.94 -17.40 12.71
C VAL A 135 15.32 -18.76 12.48
N LEU A 136 14.00 -18.81 12.33
CA LEU A 136 13.29 -20.01 11.92
C LEU A 136 13.62 -20.19 10.44
N ILE A 137 14.63 -21.02 10.15
CA ILE A 137 14.96 -21.44 8.79
C ILE A 137 14.09 -22.66 8.50
N SER A 138 13.24 -22.54 7.48
CA SER A 138 12.47 -23.67 6.95
C SER A 138 13.30 -24.32 5.86
N ASP A 139 13.63 -25.61 6.03
CA ASP A 139 14.26 -26.43 4.98
C ASP A 139 13.22 -27.09 4.06
N HIS A 140 11.94 -26.78 4.23
CA HIS A 140 10.90 -27.26 3.33
C HIS A 140 11.06 -26.65 1.94
N GLU A 141 10.88 -27.46 0.90
CA GLU A 141 10.83 -26.93 -0.47
C GLU A 141 9.67 -25.94 -0.60
N ASP A 142 9.99 -24.75 -1.11
CA ASP A 142 9.00 -23.75 -1.43
C ASP A 142 8.02 -24.28 -2.48
N ARG A 143 6.73 -24.04 -2.24
CA ARG A 143 5.67 -24.33 -3.21
C ARG A 143 4.86 -23.08 -3.44
N VAL A 144 4.68 -22.72 -4.70
CA VAL A 144 3.75 -21.67 -5.09
C VAL A 144 2.33 -22.21 -4.85
N LEU A 145 1.67 -21.70 -3.81
CA LEU A 145 0.29 -22.06 -3.50
C LEU A 145 -0.70 -21.37 -4.44
N GLU A 146 -0.49 -20.07 -4.65
CA GLU A 146 -1.37 -19.23 -5.46
C GLU A 146 -0.57 -18.08 -6.07
N VAL A 147 -0.90 -17.72 -7.31
CA VAL A 147 -0.45 -16.48 -7.95
C VAL A 147 -1.69 -15.66 -8.21
N SER A 148 -2.00 -14.73 -7.31
CA SER A 148 -3.05 -13.75 -7.51
C SER A 148 -2.44 -12.42 -7.97
N ARG A 149 -3.21 -11.67 -8.77
CA ARG A 149 -2.80 -10.37 -9.26
C ARG A 149 -3.54 -9.31 -8.44
N GLY A 150 -2.79 -8.49 -7.70
CA GLY A 150 -3.34 -7.36 -6.96
C GLY A 150 -3.48 -6.12 -7.84
N TYR A 151 -4.41 -5.24 -7.47
CA TYR A 151 -4.73 -3.98 -8.16
C TYR A 151 -4.36 -2.73 -7.31
N GLY A 152 -3.30 -2.83 -6.48
CA GLY A 152 -2.87 -1.79 -5.54
C GLY A 152 -3.60 -1.84 -4.18
N GLU A 153 -3.15 -1.04 -3.21
CA GLU A 153 -3.73 -0.81 -1.85
C GLU A 153 -4.71 -1.87 -1.30
N GLY A 154 -4.28 -3.13 -1.18
CA GLY A 154 -5.11 -4.19 -0.60
C GLY A 154 -6.29 -4.68 -1.48
N ARG A 155 -6.44 -4.17 -2.71
CA ARG A 155 -7.44 -4.60 -3.68
C ARG A 155 -6.94 -5.84 -4.40
N THR A 156 -7.46 -7.01 -4.03
CA THR A 156 -7.11 -8.30 -4.65
C THR A 156 -8.18 -8.81 -5.61
N ARG A 157 -9.42 -8.30 -5.50
CA ARG A 157 -10.54 -8.72 -6.35
C ARG A 157 -10.79 -7.72 -7.50
N PRO A 158 -11.05 -8.19 -8.72
CA PRO A 158 -11.41 -7.35 -9.86
C PRO A 158 -12.65 -6.49 -9.62
N GLU A 159 -13.64 -7.01 -8.90
CA GLU A 159 -14.90 -6.32 -8.61
C GLU A 159 -14.66 -5.09 -7.75
N ASP A 160 -13.90 -5.26 -6.65
CA ASP A 160 -13.55 -4.16 -5.74
C ASP A 160 -12.78 -3.06 -6.46
N TYR A 161 -11.89 -3.44 -7.39
CA TYR A 161 -11.12 -2.50 -8.18
C TYR A 161 -12.01 -1.70 -9.16
N LEU A 162 -12.93 -2.37 -9.85
CA LEU A 162 -13.86 -1.70 -10.77
C LEU A 162 -14.86 -0.81 -10.02
N GLU A 163 -15.33 -1.23 -8.85
CA GLU A 163 -16.20 -0.41 -7.99
C GLU A 163 -15.46 0.84 -7.49
N ALA A 164 -14.21 0.69 -7.04
CA ALA A 164 -13.37 1.83 -6.66
C ALA A 164 -13.12 2.79 -7.83
N PHE A 165 -12.95 2.26 -9.04
CA PHE A 165 -12.84 3.08 -10.25
C PHE A 165 -14.13 3.85 -10.54
N GLU A 166 -15.29 3.21 -10.44
CA GLU A 166 -16.59 3.89 -10.61
C GLU A 166 -16.79 5.01 -9.58
N GLU A 167 -16.46 4.76 -8.32
CA GLU A 167 -16.52 5.75 -7.26
C GLU A 167 -15.56 6.92 -7.52
N PHE A 168 -14.33 6.63 -7.96
CA PHE A 168 -13.35 7.65 -8.32
C PHE A 168 -13.87 8.54 -9.45
N VAL A 169 -14.41 7.96 -10.51
CA VAL A 169 -14.95 8.72 -11.65
C VAL A 169 -16.10 9.63 -11.21
N ARG A 170 -17.03 9.13 -10.38
CA ARG A 170 -18.18 9.92 -9.89
C ARG A 170 -17.75 11.06 -8.97
N THR A 171 -16.80 10.80 -8.07
CA THR A 171 -16.37 11.76 -7.04
C THR A 171 -15.51 12.87 -7.64
N HIS A 172 -14.62 12.53 -8.58
CA HIS A 172 -13.66 13.48 -9.15
C HIS A 172 -14.13 14.13 -10.46
N MET A 173 -15.40 13.99 -10.84
CA MET A 173 -15.92 14.55 -12.08
C MET A 173 -15.85 16.10 -12.11
N ASN A 174 -15.88 16.74 -10.94
CA ASN A 174 -15.70 18.19 -10.79
C ASN A 174 -14.23 18.61 -10.69
N ASP A 175 -13.37 17.75 -10.14
CA ASP A 175 -11.95 18.03 -9.91
C ASP A 175 -11.10 17.83 -11.17
N ILE A 176 -11.48 16.86 -12.00
CA ILE A 176 -10.80 16.50 -13.24
C ILE A 176 -11.71 16.85 -14.42
N PRO A 177 -11.58 18.05 -15.02
CA PRO A 177 -12.45 18.50 -16.11
C PRO A 177 -12.50 17.54 -17.31
N ALA A 178 -11.41 16.81 -17.53
CA ALA A 178 -11.34 15.81 -18.59
C ALA A 178 -12.33 14.65 -18.39
N LEU A 179 -12.64 14.24 -17.14
CA LEU A 179 -13.66 13.21 -16.88
C LEU A 179 -15.04 13.68 -17.35
N ALA A 180 -15.42 14.91 -17.01
CA ALA A 180 -16.67 15.50 -17.44
C ALA A 180 -16.76 15.64 -18.97
N VAL A 181 -15.65 16.02 -19.63
CA VAL A 181 -15.59 16.09 -21.10
C VAL A 181 -15.81 14.70 -21.72
N VAL A 182 -15.20 13.65 -21.19
CA VAL A 182 -15.38 12.28 -21.70
C VAL A 182 -16.83 11.79 -21.54
N ALA A 183 -17.45 12.07 -20.40
CA ALA A 183 -18.83 11.68 -20.13
C ALA A 183 -19.82 12.47 -21.00
N GLN A 184 -19.70 13.79 -21.07
CA GLN A 184 -20.76 14.65 -21.62
C GLN A 184 -20.49 15.13 -23.05
N ARG A 185 -19.22 15.42 -23.39
CA ARG A 185 -18.83 16.05 -24.65
C ARG A 185 -17.57 15.40 -25.25
N PRO A 186 -17.56 14.07 -25.49
CA PRO A 186 -16.35 13.35 -25.88
C PRO A 186 -15.75 13.84 -27.21
N ARG A 187 -16.54 14.48 -28.08
CA ARG A 187 -16.07 15.09 -29.34
C ARG A 187 -15.14 16.31 -29.16
N GLU A 188 -15.23 16.98 -28.00
CA GLU A 188 -14.42 18.15 -27.63
C GLU A 188 -13.11 17.75 -26.95
N LEU A 189 -12.90 16.45 -26.68
CA LEU A 189 -11.70 15.97 -26.03
C LEU A 189 -10.45 16.23 -26.88
N THR A 190 -9.47 16.92 -26.29
CA THR A 190 -8.18 17.18 -26.92
C THR A 190 -7.15 16.11 -26.55
N ARG A 191 -6.10 15.96 -27.38
CA ARG A 191 -4.98 15.04 -27.08
C ARG A 191 -4.31 15.36 -25.74
N LYS A 192 -4.18 16.65 -25.41
CA LYS A 192 -3.62 17.10 -24.13
C LYS A 192 -4.50 16.62 -22.97
N GLN A 193 -5.81 16.88 -23.02
CA GLN A 193 -6.74 16.42 -21.99
C GLN A 193 -6.75 14.90 -21.83
N LEU A 194 -6.67 14.14 -22.93
CA LEU A 194 -6.57 12.67 -22.85
C LEU A 194 -5.27 12.23 -22.15
N LYS A 195 -4.15 12.87 -22.44
CA LYS A 195 -2.87 12.56 -21.79
C LYS A 195 -2.89 12.89 -20.30
N ASP A 196 -3.39 14.07 -19.95
CA ASP A 196 -3.50 14.52 -18.56
C ASP A 196 -4.46 13.61 -17.77
N LEU A 197 -5.55 13.17 -18.41
CA LEU A 197 -6.51 12.22 -17.86
C LEU A 197 -5.88 10.85 -17.59
N LYS A 198 -5.13 10.30 -18.55
CA LYS A 198 -4.40 9.03 -18.36
C LYS A 198 -3.42 9.14 -17.20
N LEU A 199 -2.67 10.23 -17.12
CA LEU A 199 -1.73 10.44 -16.02
C LEU A 199 -2.43 10.51 -14.66
N ALA A 200 -3.55 11.24 -14.56
CA ALA A 200 -4.32 11.35 -13.32
C ALA A 200 -4.89 10.00 -12.88
N LEU A 201 -5.39 9.20 -13.83
CA LEU A 201 -5.88 7.85 -13.56
C LEU A 201 -4.76 6.91 -13.14
N ASP A 202 -3.63 6.92 -13.83
CA ASP A 202 -2.45 6.11 -13.47
C ASP A 202 -1.95 6.46 -12.05
N GLN A 203 -1.92 7.74 -11.69
CA GLN A 203 -1.55 8.20 -10.34
C GLN A 203 -2.53 7.72 -9.26
N ALA A 204 -3.81 7.59 -9.60
CA ALA A 204 -4.83 7.03 -8.71
C ALA A 204 -4.88 5.48 -8.73
N GLY A 205 -4.00 4.83 -9.51
CA GLY A 205 -3.93 3.38 -9.63
C GLY A 205 -4.91 2.77 -10.65
N PHE A 206 -5.48 3.59 -11.54
CA PHE A 206 -6.49 3.21 -12.54
C PHE A 206 -5.94 3.20 -13.98
N ASP A 207 -4.86 2.47 -14.23
CA ASP A 207 -4.30 2.37 -15.58
C ASP A 207 -5.16 1.52 -16.53
N GLU A 208 -5.09 1.83 -17.81
CA GLU A 208 -5.91 1.18 -18.86
C GLU A 208 -5.68 -0.34 -18.95
N SER A 209 -4.48 -0.83 -18.62
CA SER A 209 -4.16 -2.26 -18.68
C SER A 209 -4.73 -3.04 -17.49
N SER A 210 -4.72 -2.43 -16.31
CA SER A 210 -5.33 -2.95 -15.09
C SER A 210 -6.86 -2.97 -15.22
N LEU A 211 -7.47 -1.89 -15.73
CA LEU A 211 -8.91 -1.84 -16.02
C LEU A 211 -9.33 -2.93 -17.01
N ARG A 212 -8.59 -3.11 -18.10
CA ARG A 212 -8.87 -4.19 -19.07
C ARG A 212 -8.76 -5.57 -18.43
N THR A 213 -7.74 -5.78 -17.60
CA THR A 213 -7.53 -7.07 -16.93
C THR A 213 -8.65 -7.34 -15.92
N ALA A 214 -9.01 -6.36 -15.09
CA ALA A 214 -10.09 -6.46 -14.12
C ALA A 214 -11.44 -6.75 -14.80
N TRP A 215 -11.75 -6.02 -15.87
CA TRP A 215 -12.98 -6.24 -16.63
C TRP A 215 -13.01 -7.64 -17.25
N ARG A 216 -11.90 -8.09 -17.83
CA ARG A 216 -11.79 -9.44 -18.38
C ARG A 216 -12.00 -10.52 -17.32
N GLN A 217 -11.45 -10.35 -16.12
CA GLN A 217 -11.63 -11.32 -15.04
C GLN A 217 -13.07 -11.34 -14.53
N LYS A 218 -13.71 -10.17 -14.36
CA LYS A 218 -15.12 -10.06 -13.92
C LYS A 218 -16.11 -10.60 -14.95
N SER A 219 -15.94 -10.26 -16.23
CA SER A 219 -16.92 -10.57 -17.29
C SER A 219 -16.59 -11.82 -18.10
N ASN A 220 -15.38 -12.36 -17.95
CA ASN A 220 -14.80 -13.40 -18.80
C ASN A 220 -14.73 -13.03 -20.30
N VAL A 221 -14.80 -11.72 -20.63
CA VAL A 221 -14.71 -11.19 -22.00
C VAL A 221 -13.52 -10.25 -22.11
N ASP A 222 -12.64 -10.49 -23.10
CA ASP A 222 -11.54 -9.59 -23.41
C ASP A 222 -12.02 -8.49 -24.36
N ILE A 223 -12.29 -7.31 -23.81
CA ILE A 223 -12.75 -6.14 -24.58
C ILE A 223 -11.59 -5.16 -24.68
N ALA A 224 -11.14 -4.89 -25.90
CA ALA A 224 -10.19 -3.81 -26.22
C ALA A 224 -10.88 -2.43 -26.19
N ALA A 225 -11.60 -2.15 -25.10
CA ALA A 225 -12.19 -0.85 -24.85
C ALA A 225 -11.08 0.15 -24.52
N SER A 226 -11.24 1.38 -24.99
CA SER A 226 -10.34 2.47 -24.61
C SER A 226 -10.68 2.96 -23.21
N ILE A 227 -9.76 3.69 -22.57
CA ILE A 227 -10.01 4.38 -21.30
C ILE A 227 -11.30 5.22 -21.30
N LEU A 228 -11.65 5.79 -22.46
CA LEU A 228 -12.89 6.54 -22.65
C LEU A 228 -14.14 5.66 -22.48
N GLY A 229 -14.09 4.43 -22.98
CA GLY A 229 -15.16 3.46 -22.80
C GLY A 229 -15.39 3.11 -21.34
N TYR A 230 -14.31 2.86 -20.58
CA TYR A 230 -14.40 2.57 -19.15
C TYR A 230 -14.99 3.74 -18.37
N ILE A 231 -14.52 4.97 -18.62
CA ILE A 231 -15.04 6.16 -17.94
C ILE A 231 -16.53 6.36 -18.23
N ARG A 232 -16.96 6.17 -19.49
CA ARG A 232 -18.38 6.33 -19.86
C ARG A 232 -19.25 5.22 -19.29
N GLN A 233 -18.77 3.99 -19.24
CA GLN A 233 -19.46 2.89 -18.55
C GLN A 233 -19.62 3.21 -17.05
N ALA A 234 -18.57 3.70 -16.40
CA ALA A 234 -18.61 4.09 -14.99
C ALA A 234 -19.53 5.29 -14.68
N ALA A 235 -19.54 6.29 -15.56
CA ALA A 235 -20.29 7.53 -15.37
C ALA A 235 -21.76 7.45 -15.84
N LEU A 236 -22.02 6.76 -16.96
CA LEU A 236 -23.31 6.77 -17.65
C LEU A 236 -23.94 5.38 -17.80
N GLY A 237 -23.19 4.30 -17.57
CA GLY A 237 -23.66 2.94 -17.81
C GLY A 237 -23.60 2.49 -19.27
N ASP A 238 -22.91 3.23 -20.15
CA ASP A 238 -22.73 2.88 -21.56
C ASP A 238 -22.18 1.45 -21.72
N ALA A 239 -22.68 0.73 -22.73
CA ALA A 239 -22.16 -0.58 -23.08
C ALA A 239 -20.66 -0.54 -23.43
N LEU A 240 -19.85 -1.37 -22.79
CA LEU A 240 -18.42 -1.43 -23.07
C LEU A 240 -18.19 -2.14 -24.42
N LEU A 241 -17.68 -1.40 -25.41
CA LEU A 241 -17.40 -1.90 -26.75
C LEU A 241 -15.95 -1.58 -27.14
N PRO A 242 -15.30 -2.42 -27.97
CA PRO A 242 -14.02 -2.09 -28.58
C PRO A 242 -14.12 -0.75 -29.33
N TYR A 243 -13.12 0.11 -29.14
CA TYR A 243 -13.17 1.45 -29.75
C TYR A 243 -13.21 1.38 -31.28
N GLY A 244 -12.51 0.41 -31.88
CA GLY A 244 -12.55 0.20 -33.34
C GLY A 244 -13.95 -0.11 -33.87
N GLU A 245 -14.73 -0.90 -33.13
CA GLU A 245 -16.11 -1.23 -33.49
C GLU A 245 -17.02 0.01 -33.43
N ARG A 246 -16.84 0.87 -32.43
CA ARG A 246 -17.55 2.16 -32.35
C ARG A 246 -17.26 3.04 -33.55
N VAL A 247 -15.99 3.10 -33.98
CA VAL A 247 -15.58 3.84 -35.18
C VAL A 247 -16.19 3.26 -36.45
N ASP A 248 -16.23 1.94 -36.58
CA ASP A 248 -16.81 1.28 -37.77
C ASP A 248 -18.33 1.49 -37.88
N ARG A 249 -19.05 1.43 -36.74
CA ARG A 249 -20.47 1.77 -36.67
C ARG A 249 -20.71 3.24 -37.06
N ALA A 250 -19.91 4.17 -36.53
CA ALA A 250 -20.00 5.58 -36.85
C ALA A 250 -19.72 5.87 -38.33
N LEU A 251 -18.69 5.24 -38.90
CA LEU A 251 -18.36 5.33 -40.32
C LEU A 251 -19.51 4.83 -41.19
N THR A 252 -20.08 3.67 -40.85
CA THR A 252 -21.21 3.08 -41.58
C THR A 252 -22.42 4.03 -41.57
N SER A 253 -22.75 4.59 -40.41
CA SER A 253 -23.81 5.60 -40.28
C SER A 253 -23.54 6.84 -41.15
N ILE A 254 -22.29 7.34 -41.18
CA ILE A 254 -21.94 8.50 -42.01
C ILE A 254 -22.08 8.21 -43.49
N LEU A 255 -21.54 7.08 -43.95
CA LEU A 255 -21.63 6.68 -45.35
C LEU A 255 -23.08 6.51 -45.80
N ALA A 256 -24.00 6.15 -44.90
CA ALA A 256 -25.43 6.05 -45.18
C ALA A 256 -26.19 7.39 -45.13
N SER A 257 -25.66 8.43 -44.48
CA SER A 257 -26.42 9.67 -44.25
C SER A 257 -26.60 10.58 -45.48
N ARG A 258 -25.74 10.45 -46.50
CA ARG A 258 -25.87 11.17 -47.77
C ARG A 258 -25.06 10.47 -48.86
N ALA A 259 -25.26 10.87 -50.12
CA ALA A 259 -24.40 10.44 -51.20
C ALA A 259 -23.01 11.10 -51.06
N TRP A 260 -21.97 10.28 -51.01
CA TRP A 260 -20.58 10.69 -50.95
C TRP A 260 -19.89 10.35 -52.26
N ASP A 261 -19.00 11.22 -52.74
CA ASP A 261 -18.16 10.87 -53.88
C ASP A 261 -17.07 9.83 -53.49
N VAL A 262 -16.40 9.29 -54.50
CA VAL A 262 -15.36 8.25 -54.32
C VAL A 262 -14.17 8.75 -53.50
N HIS A 263 -13.77 10.01 -53.68
CA HIS A 263 -12.69 10.64 -52.93
C HIS A 263 -13.09 10.91 -51.48
N GLN A 264 -14.29 11.46 -51.23
CA GLN A 264 -14.83 11.68 -49.89
C GLN A 264 -14.95 10.36 -49.11
N THR A 265 -15.49 9.32 -49.75
CA THR A 265 -15.59 7.97 -49.15
C THR A 265 -14.23 7.42 -48.78
N LYS A 266 -13.23 7.56 -49.67
CA LYS A 266 -11.85 7.12 -49.41
C LYS A 266 -11.24 7.89 -48.23
N TRP A 267 -11.52 9.18 -48.12
CA TRP A 267 -11.03 10.01 -47.01
C TRP A 267 -11.72 9.69 -45.69
N LEU A 268 -13.03 9.47 -45.68
CA LEU A 268 -13.77 9.04 -44.49
C LEU A 268 -13.21 7.73 -43.92
N ARG A 269 -12.93 6.74 -44.80
CA ARG A 269 -12.28 5.49 -44.39
C ARG A 269 -10.88 5.72 -43.80
N ARG A 270 -10.07 6.59 -44.39
CA ARG A 270 -8.74 6.95 -43.85
C ARG A 270 -8.82 7.66 -42.51
N ILE A 271 -9.79 8.56 -42.33
CA ILE A 271 -10.04 9.23 -41.06
C ILE A 271 -10.46 8.20 -40.00
N ALA A 272 -11.35 7.26 -40.34
CA ALA A 272 -11.73 6.18 -39.44
C ALA A 272 -10.54 5.31 -39.02
N GLU A 273 -9.68 4.90 -39.96
CA GLU A 273 -8.45 4.16 -39.62
C GLU A 273 -7.51 4.97 -38.71
N GLN A 274 -7.39 6.28 -38.95
CA GLN A 274 -6.65 7.14 -38.03
C GLN A 274 -7.28 7.21 -36.64
N MET A 275 -8.61 7.28 -36.54
CA MET A 275 -9.30 7.27 -35.25
C MET A 275 -8.99 5.98 -34.51
N LYS A 276 -9.05 4.82 -35.17
CA LYS A 276 -8.69 3.53 -34.56
C LYS A 276 -7.27 3.50 -34.03
N ALA A 277 -6.32 4.10 -34.76
CA ALA A 277 -4.92 4.18 -34.35
C ALA A 277 -4.67 5.21 -33.24
N SER A 278 -5.40 6.33 -33.26
CA SER A 278 -5.28 7.44 -32.33
C SER A 278 -6.66 7.81 -31.82
N THR A 279 -7.03 7.28 -30.65
CA THR A 279 -8.35 7.41 -30.00
C THR A 279 -8.91 8.83 -29.96
N VAL A 280 -8.07 9.87 -30.10
CA VAL A 280 -8.47 11.26 -30.29
C VAL A 280 -7.89 11.83 -31.58
N VAL A 281 -8.78 12.27 -32.48
CA VAL A 281 -8.45 13.00 -33.72
C VAL A 281 -8.98 14.42 -33.59
N ASP A 282 -8.18 15.35 -33.08
CA ASP A 282 -8.48 16.78 -33.07
C ASP A 282 -8.16 17.44 -34.42
N GLN A 283 -8.46 18.73 -34.58
CA GLN A 283 -8.12 19.45 -35.82
C GLN A 283 -6.62 19.45 -36.08
N ALA A 284 -5.80 19.49 -35.02
CA ALA A 284 -4.35 19.40 -35.11
C ALA A 284 -3.89 18.05 -35.70
N ALA A 285 -4.61 16.96 -35.45
CA ALA A 285 -4.32 15.65 -36.03
C ALA A 285 -4.37 15.63 -37.57
N LEU A 286 -5.16 16.50 -38.19
CA LEU A 286 -5.25 16.60 -39.65
C LEU A 286 -4.10 17.39 -40.28
N SER A 287 -3.26 17.99 -39.43
CA SER A 287 -1.99 18.61 -39.80
C SER A 287 -0.81 17.65 -39.62
N ASP A 288 -1.05 16.42 -39.15
CA ASP A 288 -0.02 15.38 -39.02
C ASP A 288 -0.06 14.40 -40.21
N ARG A 289 0.98 13.57 -40.34
CA ARG A 289 0.95 12.44 -41.29
C ARG A 289 -0.09 11.41 -40.85
N PRO A 290 -0.84 10.79 -41.79
CA PRO A 290 -0.67 10.84 -43.25
C PRO A 290 -1.45 11.95 -43.98
N PHE A 291 -2.17 12.83 -43.27
CA PHE A 291 -3.02 13.86 -43.88
C PHE A 291 -2.21 15.01 -44.48
N LEU A 292 -1.07 15.35 -43.86
CA LEU A 292 -0.13 16.34 -44.38
C LEU A 292 0.37 15.99 -45.79
N ASP A 293 0.70 14.71 -46.02
CA ASP A 293 1.21 14.22 -47.32
C ASP A 293 0.19 14.38 -48.45
N ALA A 294 -1.09 14.54 -48.11
CA ALA A 294 -2.18 14.82 -49.05
C ALA A 294 -2.62 16.29 -49.08
N GLY A 295 -1.84 17.21 -48.52
CA GLY A 295 -2.11 18.65 -48.50
C GLY A 295 -2.87 19.15 -47.28
N GLY A 296 -2.98 18.34 -46.22
CA GLY A 296 -3.54 18.71 -44.91
C GLY A 296 -5.00 19.17 -44.94
N PHE A 297 -5.42 19.84 -43.86
CA PHE A 297 -6.77 20.37 -43.72
C PHE A 297 -7.24 21.23 -44.91
N PRO A 298 -6.46 22.17 -45.49
CA PRO A 298 -6.94 23.03 -46.57
C PRO A 298 -7.35 22.27 -47.83
N ARG A 299 -6.58 21.24 -48.21
CA ARG A 299 -6.90 20.42 -49.39
C ARG A 299 -8.04 19.46 -49.12
N LEU A 300 -8.07 18.85 -47.94
CA LEU A 300 -9.18 17.99 -47.53
C LEU A 300 -10.49 18.79 -47.46
N ASN A 301 -10.47 19.99 -46.90
CA ASN A 301 -11.68 20.81 -46.79
C ASN A 301 -12.25 21.17 -48.16
N LYS A 302 -11.41 21.35 -49.18
CA LYS A 302 -11.87 21.52 -50.58
C LYS A 302 -12.56 20.27 -51.13
N ILE A 303 -12.08 19.07 -50.82
CA ILE A 303 -12.71 17.79 -51.23
C ILE A 303 -14.09 17.63 -50.57
N PHE A 304 -14.25 18.14 -49.35
CA PHE A 304 -15.52 18.14 -48.63
C PHE A 304 -16.33 19.43 -48.85
N GLU A 305 -16.00 20.24 -49.87
CA GLU A 305 -16.75 21.45 -50.24
C GLU A 305 -16.92 22.46 -49.08
N GLY A 306 -15.94 22.54 -48.19
CA GLY A 306 -15.99 23.41 -47.00
C GLY A 306 -16.67 22.78 -45.78
N SER A 307 -17.22 21.57 -45.89
CA SER A 307 -17.98 20.90 -44.83
C SER A 307 -17.14 19.95 -43.95
N LEU A 308 -15.81 19.87 -44.14
CA LEU A 308 -14.98 18.86 -43.46
C LEU A 308 -15.12 18.92 -41.94
N GLU A 309 -15.13 20.11 -41.36
CA GLU A 309 -15.25 20.29 -39.91
C GLU A 309 -16.58 19.73 -39.37
N SER A 310 -17.69 20.04 -40.03
CA SER A 310 -19.01 19.48 -39.67
C SER A 310 -19.01 17.96 -39.76
N VAL A 311 -18.43 17.41 -40.83
CA VAL A 311 -18.39 15.95 -41.05
C VAL A 311 -17.55 15.25 -39.97
N LEU A 312 -16.45 15.86 -39.54
CA LEU A 312 -15.62 15.33 -38.46
C LEU A 312 -16.34 15.38 -37.11
N GLN A 313 -17.07 16.47 -36.83
CA GLN A 313 -17.88 16.58 -35.61
C GLN A 313 -18.98 15.51 -35.60
N ASP A 314 -19.68 15.32 -36.72
CA ASP A 314 -20.70 14.28 -36.88
C ASP A 314 -20.11 12.88 -36.66
N LEU A 315 -18.90 12.62 -37.19
CA LEU A 315 -18.24 11.32 -37.05
C LEU A 315 -17.91 11.06 -35.58
N LYS A 316 -17.28 12.02 -34.92
CA LYS A 316 -16.94 11.93 -33.49
C LYS A 316 -18.15 11.73 -32.61
N GLU A 317 -19.25 12.41 -32.93
CA GLU A 317 -20.49 12.28 -32.18
C GLU A 317 -21.10 10.88 -32.34
N ARG A 318 -21.13 10.34 -33.57
CA ARG A 318 -21.67 9.00 -33.85
C ARG A 318 -20.85 7.85 -33.27
N VAL A 319 -19.57 8.07 -32.93
CA VAL A 319 -18.75 7.07 -32.20
C VAL A 319 -19.29 6.80 -30.80
N TRP A 320 -19.89 7.82 -30.18
CA TRP A 320 -20.34 7.77 -28.79
C TRP A 320 -21.86 7.80 -28.62
N LYS A 321 -22.62 8.12 -29.66
CA LYS A 321 -24.07 7.88 -29.65
C LYS A 321 -24.32 6.38 -29.57
N GLU A 322 -25.10 5.99 -28.56
CA GLU A 322 -25.65 4.64 -28.51
C GLU A 322 -26.42 4.37 -29.80
N GLY A 323 -26.24 3.16 -30.34
CA GLY A 323 -27.00 2.73 -31.51
C GLY A 323 -28.49 2.87 -31.19
N ALA A 324 -29.17 3.73 -31.94
CA ALA A 324 -30.62 3.64 -32.08
C ALA A 324 -30.98 2.29 -32.70
#